data_AF-A0A2M7CKK1-F1
#
_entry.id   AF-A0A2M7CKK1-F1
#
_cell.length_a   1.000
_cell.length_b   1.000
_cell.length_c   1.000
_cell.angle_alpha   90.00
_cell.angle_beta   90.00
_cell.angle_gamma   90.00
#
_symmetry.space_group_name_H-M   'P 1'
#
loop_
_entity.id
_entity.type
_entity.pdbx_description
1 polymer ?
#
loop_
_entity_poly.entity_id
_entity_poly.type
_entity_poly.pdbx_seq_one_letter_code
_entity_poly.pdbx_strand_id
1 'polypeptide(L)'
;MNLVHGSNLEQKESHKTKYRDRESRAYLAEIRLEYNKWRDANMRLSGPSSKIQKDDAAVVRERARLLENYKNFLDQQKYAEKFDSRSNLHSTVLEEFLFYLFKDLVADFGEKALVGKSHTFKDIFFLPPNYSAMLARPHASVERKDHDFVIGATVEARLFITDDRQSRADAENPGSVGIFEAPASYETRIEGRVERHYFDLPAVVIECKTYLDKTMLEGSSRAAEELKARNPNGLYLVVMEWLKLTEDVNLRKYKVDQIYVFRKQKNTDREFRFDVDYVKNPINLDVVFHLFNLVRDHLTADWEGGIKYGLERGWLI
;
A
#
# COMPACT_ATOMS: atom_id res chain seq x y z
N MET A 1 9.41 -7.39 10.75
CA MET A 1 9.08 -6.76 9.46
C MET A 1 8.45 -7.81 8.57
N ASN A 2 7.23 -7.57 8.07
CA ASN A 2 6.46 -8.55 7.31
C ASN A 2 6.64 -8.31 5.81
N LEU A 3 7.41 -9.16 5.13
CA LEU A 3 7.62 -9.11 3.67
C LEU A 3 6.50 -9.89 2.98
N VAL A 4 5.61 -9.16 2.30
CA VAL A 4 4.29 -9.68 1.86
C VAL A 4 4.41 -10.88 0.93
N HIS A 5 5.33 -10.85 -0.04
CA HIS A 5 5.54 -11.95 -0.97
C HIS A 5 6.24 -13.13 -0.27
N GLY A 6 7.23 -12.86 0.57
CA GLY A 6 7.87 -13.86 1.41
C GLY A 6 6.87 -14.66 2.25
N SER A 7 5.98 -13.96 2.95
CA SER A 7 4.89 -14.53 3.74
C SER A 7 3.87 -15.27 2.90
N ASN A 8 3.56 -14.77 1.69
CA ASN A 8 2.67 -15.46 0.75
C ASN A 8 3.24 -16.81 0.28
N LEU A 9 4.56 -16.89 0.09
CA LEU A 9 5.24 -18.14 -0.23
C LEU A 9 5.22 -19.10 0.98
N GLU A 10 5.48 -18.61 2.19
CA GLU A 10 5.46 -19.43 3.42
C GLU A 10 4.08 -20.09 3.62
N GLN A 11 3.02 -19.30 3.45
CA GLN A 11 1.64 -19.79 3.54
C GLN A 11 1.33 -20.89 2.51
N LYS A 12 1.93 -20.83 1.31
CA LYS A 12 1.77 -21.86 0.27
C LYS A 12 2.57 -23.13 0.60
N GLU A 13 3.80 -22.96 1.07
CA GLU A 13 4.68 -24.05 1.49
C GLU A 13 4.09 -24.84 2.67
N SER A 14 3.49 -24.14 3.63
CA SER A 14 2.86 -24.72 4.82
C SER A 14 1.37 -25.04 4.63
N HIS A 15 0.83 -24.92 3.42
CA HIS A 15 -0.60 -25.06 3.19
C HIS A 15 -1.08 -26.48 3.55
N LYS A 16 -2.19 -26.58 4.29
CA LYS A 16 -2.68 -27.87 4.81
C LYS A 16 -3.27 -28.78 3.72
N THR A 17 -3.98 -28.20 2.75
CA THR A 17 -4.72 -28.97 1.72
C THR A 17 -4.24 -28.76 0.28
N LYS A 18 -3.96 -27.51 -0.15
CA LYS A 18 -3.42 -27.16 -1.47
C LYS A 18 -1.89 -27.33 -1.56
N TYR A 19 -1.36 -27.40 -2.79
CA TYR A 19 0.08 -27.45 -3.11
C TYR A 19 0.86 -28.61 -2.47
N ARG A 20 0.16 -29.72 -2.17
CA ARG A 20 0.75 -30.90 -1.52
C ARG A 20 1.40 -31.87 -2.51
N ASP A 21 1.07 -31.74 -3.79
CA ASP A 21 1.65 -32.58 -4.85
C ASP A 21 3.14 -32.30 -5.04
N ARG A 22 3.85 -33.31 -5.55
CA ARG A 22 5.31 -33.29 -5.71
C ARG A 22 5.78 -32.11 -6.57
N GLU A 23 5.04 -31.82 -7.64
CA GLU A 23 5.38 -30.74 -8.57
C GLU A 23 5.22 -29.36 -7.93
N SER A 24 4.07 -29.08 -7.28
CA SER A 24 3.89 -27.81 -6.55
C SER A 24 5.00 -27.56 -5.53
N ARG A 25 5.39 -28.59 -4.77
CA ARG A 25 6.45 -28.48 -3.77
C ARG A 25 7.82 -28.22 -4.39
N ALA A 26 8.13 -28.90 -5.49
CA ALA A 26 9.38 -28.67 -6.23
C ALA A 26 9.44 -27.23 -6.74
N TYR A 27 8.36 -26.75 -7.37
CA TYR A 27 8.31 -25.38 -7.88
C TYR A 27 8.34 -24.33 -6.77
N LEU A 28 7.65 -24.54 -5.65
CA LEU A 28 7.73 -23.63 -4.50
C LEU A 28 9.16 -23.56 -3.94
N ALA A 29 9.88 -24.68 -3.87
CA ALA A 29 11.27 -24.69 -3.43
C ALA A 29 12.20 -23.92 -4.39
N GLU A 30 12.01 -24.08 -5.70
CA GLU A 30 12.72 -23.30 -6.72
C GLU A 30 12.41 -21.80 -6.60
N ILE A 31 11.13 -21.45 -6.46
CA ILE A 31 10.67 -20.08 -6.28
C ILE A 31 11.25 -19.46 -5.00
N ARG A 32 11.25 -20.19 -3.89
CA ARG A 32 11.83 -19.74 -2.63
C ARG A 32 13.31 -19.42 -2.76
N LEU A 33 14.06 -20.22 -3.50
CA LEU A 33 15.49 -20.01 -3.71
C LEU A 33 15.74 -18.69 -4.47
N GLU A 34 15.03 -18.46 -5.57
CA GLU A 34 15.15 -17.22 -6.34
C GLU A 34 14.60 -16.00 -5.59
N TYR A 35 13.52 -16.18 -4.83
CA TYR A 35 12.98 -15.17 -3.93
C TYR A 35 14.03 -14.70 -2.92
N ASN A 36 14.72 -15.62 -2.26
CA ASN A 36 15.74 -15.28 -1.27
C ASN A 36 16.87 -14.46 -1.90
N LYS A 37 17.31 -14.82 -3.13
CA LYS A 37 18.30 -14.02 -3.87
C LYS A 37 17.79 -12.60 -4.15
N TRP A 38 16.56 -12.47 -4.61
CA TRP A 38 15.92 -11.19 -4.90
C TRP A 38 15.77 -10.32 -3.65
N ARG A 39 15.28 -10.89 -2.54
CA ARG A 39 15.18 -10.25 -1.23
C ARG A 39 16.54 -9.77 -0.75
N ASP A 40 17.52 -10.67 -0.69
CA ASP A 40 18.84 -10.35 -0.11
C ASP A 40 19.56 -9.29 -0.96
N ALA A 41 19.39 -9.29 -2.28
CA ALA A 41 19.91 -8.24 -3.16
C ALA A 41 19.25 -6.88 -2.88
N ASN A 42 17.92 -6.83 -2.71
CA ASN A 42 17.24 -5.58 -2.38
C ASN A 42 17.57 -5.05 -0.98
N MET A 43 17.76 -5.95 -0.01
CA MET A 43 18.12 -5.59 1.36
C MET A 43 19.54 -5.03 1.48
N ARG A 44 20.45 -5.43 0.58
CA ARG A 44 21.80 -4.86 0.48
C ARG A 44 21.84 -3.45 -0.12
N LEU A 45 20.80 -3.05 -0.84
CA LEU A 45 20.70 -1.70 -1.40
C LEU A 45 20.15 -0.72 -0.37
N SER A 46 20.79 0.45 -0.30
CA SER A 46 20.37 1.57 0.52
C SER A 46 19.96 2.75 -0.36
N GLY A 47 18.89 3.42 0.05
CA GLY A 47 18.33 4.55 -0.67
C GLY A 47 17.41 4.15 -1.83
N PRO A 48 16.90 5.16 -2.55
CA PRO A 48 17.05 6.58 -2.24
C PRO A 48 16.25 7.02 -1.00
N SER A 49 16.61 8.16 -0.41
CA SER A 49 15.98 8.70 0.81
C SER A 49 15.17 9.98 0.51
N SER A 50 14.68 10.68 1.54
CA SER A 50 13.97 11.97 1.42
C SER A 50 14.82 13.06 0.75
N LYS A 51 16.15 13.02 0.94
CA LYS A 51 17.08 13.97 0.33
C LYS A 51 17.53 13.46 -1.03
N ILE A 52 17.47 14.35 -2.03
CA ILE A 52 17.91 14.04 -3.39
C ILE A 52 19.43 13.82 -3.41
N GLN A 53 19.86 12.69 -3.97
CA GLN A 53 21.26 12.37 -4.20
C GLN A 53 21.52 12.07 -5.69
N LYS A 54 22.80 12.14 -6.09
CA LYS A 54 23.21 11.95 -7.50
C LYS A 54 23.03 10.51 -7.97
N ASP A 55 23.09 9.55 -7.05
CA ASP A 55 23.02 8.11 -7.29
C ASP A 55 21.60 7.53 -7.13
N ASP A 56 20.60 8.33 -6.75
CA ASP A 56 19.21 7.90 -6.59
C ASP A 56 18.72 7.09 -7.81
N ALA A 57 18.95 7.62 -9.00
CA ALA A 57 18.53 6.99 -10.25
C ALA A 57 19.24 5.64 -10.49
N ALA A 58 20.49 5.48 -10.03
CA ALA A 58 21.23 4.23 -10.13
C ALA A 58 20.68 3.17 -9.18
N VAL A 59 20.34 3.55 -7.94
CA VAL A 59 19.74 2.64 -6.96
C VAL A 59 18.35 2.18 -7.41
N VAL A 60 17.48 3.11 -7.84
CA VAL A 60 16.15 2.76 -8.36
C VAL A 60 16.25 1.86 -9.59
N ARG A 61 17.21 2.15 -10.49
CA ARG A 61 17.48 1.30 -11.66
C ARG A 61 17.85 -0.12 -11.24
N GLU A 62 18.72 -0.28 -10.25
CA GLU A 62 19.12 -1.60 -9.78
C GLU A 62 17.94 -2.36 -9.14
N ARG A 63 17.13 -1.69 -8.31
CA ARG A 63 15.90 -2.29 -7.76
C ARG A 63 14.94 -2.76 -8.87
N ALA A 64 14.74 -1.95 -9.91
CA ALA A 64 13.90 -2.31 -11.05
C ALA A 64 14.47 -3.49 -11.84
N ARG A 65 15.80 -3.56 -12.01
CA ARG A 65 16.49 -4.71 -12.65
C ARG A 65 16.30 -6.00 -11.83
N LEU A 66 16.42 -5.91 -10.51
CA LEU A 66 16.18 -7.04 -9.61
C LEU A 66 14.73 -7.54 -9.72
N LEU A 67 13.76 -6.62 -9.77
CA LEU A 67 12.35 -6.97 -10.00
C LEU A 67 12.15 -7.66 -11.36
N GLU A 68 12.71 -7.11 -12.44
CA GLU A 68 12.60 -7.68 -13.79
C GLU A 68 13.16 -9.12 -13.84
N ASN A 69 14.33 -9.37 -13.25
CA ASN A 69 14.93 -10.70 -13.20
C ASN A 69 14.03 -11.70 -12.47
N TYR A 70 13.51 -11.32 -11.29
CA TYR A 70 12.65 -12.21 -10.51
C TYR A 70 11.30 -12.45 -11.20
N LYS A 71 10.71 -11.42 -11.80
CA LYS A 71 9.48 -11.55 -12.60
C LYS A 71 9.69 -12.43 -13.82
N ASN A 72 10.80 -12.30 -14.54
CA ASN A 72 11.13 -13.15 -15.68
C ASN A 72 11.31 -14.62 -15.29
N PHE A 73 11.88 -14.88 -14.11
CA PHE A 73 11.92 -16.22 -13.55
C PHE A 73 10.51 -16.74 -13.25
N LEU A 74 9.68 -15.97 -12.53
CA LEU A 74 8.32 -16.38 -12.17
C LEU A 74 7.38 -16.53 -13.38
N ASP A 75 7.60 -15.78 -14.45
CA ASP A 75 6.79 -15.80 -15.66
C ASP A 75 7.08 -17.01 -16.56
N GLN A 76 8.06 -17.87 -16.21
CA GLN A 76 8.28 -19.13 -16.93
C GLN A 76 6.99 -19.97 -16.92
N GLN A 77 6.65 -20.55 -18.07
CA GLN A 77 5.37 -21.23 -18.31
C GLN A 77 5.01 -22.24 -17.21
N LYS A 78 5.97 -23.07 -16.79
CA LYS A 78 5.77 -24.07 -15.73
C LYS A 78 5.26 -23.50 -14.41
N TYR A 79 5.69 -22.29 -14.03
CA TYR A 79 5.24 -21.64 -12.80
C TYR A 79 3.93 -20.90 -13.02
N ALA A 80 3.82 -20.17 -14.14
CA ALA A 80 2.63 -19.37 -14.46
C ALA A 80 1.36 -20.25 -14.64
N GLU A 81 1.49 -21.44 -15.21
CA GLU A 81 0.39 -22.40 -15.35
C GLU A 81 0.06 -23.09 -14.02
N LYS A 82 1.06 -23.39 -13.20
CA LYS A 82 0.86 -24.06 -11.90
C LYS A 82 0.25 -23.13 -10.84
N PHE A 83 0.68 -21.88 -10.81
CA PHE A 83 0.25 -20.87 -9.85
C PHE A 83 -0.53 -19.77 -10.57
N ASP A 84 -1.77 -20.08 -10.92
CA ASP A 84 -2.64 -19.16 -11.65
C ASP A 84 -2.83 -17.82 -10.93
N SER A 85 -3.50 -16.87 -11.59
CA SER A 85 -3.72 -15.52 -11.07
C SER A 85 -4.49 -15.47 -9.75
N ARG A 86 -5.21 -16.54 -9.36
CA ARG A 86 -5.94 -16.62 -8.08
C ARG A 86 -5.04 -17.00 -6.91
N SER A 87 -3.79 -17.38 -7.18
CA SER A 87 -2.79 -17.70 -6.16
C SER A 87 -2.23 -16.47 -5.44
N ASN A 88 -2.43 -15.26 -5.99
CA ASN A 88 -1.81 -14.00 -5.56
C ASN A 88 -0.26 -14.02 -5.60
N LEU A 89 0.34 -14.99 -6.30
CA LEU A 89 1.80 -15.10 -6.39
C LEU A 89 2.40 -13.87 -7.08
N HIS A 90 1.87 -13.48 -8.25
CA HIS A 90 2.44 -12.35 -9.01
C HIS A 90 2.11 -10.97 -8.42
N SER A 91 0.92 -10.77 -7.84
CA SER A 91 0.50 -9.47 -7.31
C SER A 91 1.34 -9.07 -6.10
N THR A 92 1.59 -10.01 -5.18
CA THR A 92 2.38 -9.77 -3.96
C THR A 92 3.84 -9.41 -4.24
N VAL A 93 4.40 -9.78 -5.39
CA VAL A 93 5.75 -9.34 -5.81
C VAL A 93 5.82 -7.82 -5.98
N LEU A 94 4.80 -7.20 -6.57
CA LEU A 94 4.76 -5.75 -6.73
C LEU A 94 4.60 -5.07 -5.38
N GLU A 95 3.73 -5.60 -4.51
CA GLU A 95 3.54 -5.09 -3.14
C GLU A 95 4.87 -5.07 -2.36
N GLU A 96 5.63 -6.16 -2.40
CA GLU A 96 6.93 -6.24 -1.73
C GLU A 96 8.02 -5.42 -2.44
N PHE A 97 7.96 -5.29 -3.76
CA PHE A 97 8.86 -4.39 -4.49
C PHE A 97 8.70 -2.93 -4.05
N LEU A 98 7.47 -2.45 -3.88
CA LEU A 98 7.23 -1.09 -3.39
C LEU A 98 7.80 -0.88 -1.98
N PHE A 99 7.76 -1.91 -1.13
CA PHE A 99 8.45 -1.86 0.15
C PHE A 99 9.96 -1.61 -0.04
N TYR A 100 10.64 -2.37 -0.90
CA TYR A 100 12.06 -2.12 -1.16
C TYR A 100 12.34 -0.76 -1.79
N LEU A 101 11.45 -0.29 -2.67
CA LEU A 101 11.57 1.00 -3.35
C LEU A 101 11.49 2.18 -2.36
N PHE A 102 10.67 2.06 -1.31
CA PHE A 102 10.36 3.18 -0.41
C PHE A 102 10.89 3.03 1.03
N LYS A 103 11.40 1.87 1.45
CA LYS A 103 11.81 1.64 2.86
C LYS A 103 12.78 2.70 3.39
N ASP A 104 13.74 3.12 2.57
CA ASP A 104 14.80 4.06 3.00
C ASP A 104 14.29 5.50 2.98
N LEU A 105 13.39 5.84 2.05
CA LEU A 105 12.66 7.11 2.06
C LEU A 105 11.80 7.24 3.31
N VAL A 106 11.03 6.21 3.65
CA VAL A 106 10.12 6.23 4.80
C VAL A 106 10.90 6.27 6.12
N ALA A 107 12.06 5.61 6.20
CA ALA A 107 12.90 5.60 7.39
C ALA A 107 13.36 7.02 7.81
N ASP A 108 13.51 7.96 6.87
CA ASP A 108 13.87 9.35 7.17
C ASP A 108 12.81 10.09 8.01
N PHE A 109 11.56 9.62 8.01
CA PHE A 109 10.45 10.20 8.79
C PHE A 109 10.28 9.58 10.18
N GLY A 110 11.15 8.62 10.54
CA GLY A 110 11.22 8.01 11.86
C GLY A 110 10.44 6.71 12.02
N GLU A 111 10.63 6.05 13.16
CA GLU A 111 10.15 4.68 13.44
C GLU A 111 8.62 4.55 13.50
N LYS A 112 7.89 5.68 13.62
CA LYS A 112 6.43 5.70 13.68
C LYS A 112 5.78 5.63 12.29
N ALA A 113 6.56 5.76 11.22
CA ALA A 113 6.04 5.71 9.87
C ALA A 113 5.63 4.27 9.50
N LEU A 114 4.39 4.10 9.09
CA LEU A 114 3.85 2.86 8.56
C LEU A 114 4.29 2.71 7.09
N VAL A 115 4.77 1.53 6.71
CA VAL A 115 5.09 1.19 5.32
C VAL A 115 4.76 -0.27 5.00
N GLY A 116 4.05 -0.51 3.90
CA GLY A 116 3.70 -1.85 3.41
C GLY A 116 2.19 -2.07 3.31
N LYS A 117 1.78 -3.33 3.21
CA LYS A 117 0.34 -3.71 3.16
C LYS A 117 -0.36 -3.32 4.47
N SER A 118 -1.52 -2.68 4.37
CA SER A 118 -2.27 -2.18 5.55
C SER A 118 -3.78 -2.11 5.29
N HIS A 119 -4.53 -2.00 6.39
CA HIS A 119 -5.98 -1.80 6.44
C HIS A 119 -6.27 -0.40 6.97
N THR A 120 -6.46 0.57 6.07
CA THR A 120 -6.56 1.98 6.45
C THR A 120 -7.95 2.36 6.91
N PHE A 121 -8.05 3.43 7.68
CA PHE A 121 -9.31 4.05 8.07
C PHE A 121 -10.16 4.34 6.84
N LYS A 122 -11.42 3.86 6.86
CA LYS A 122 -12.42 4.14 5.83
C LYS A 122 -13.55 5.00 6.39
N ASP A 123 -14.11 4.60 7.51
CA ASP A 123 -15.18 5.36 8.16
C ASP A 123 -15.28 5.05 9.66
N ILE A 124 -16.05 5.88 10.36
CA ILE A 124 -16.46 5.66 11.74
C ILE A 124 -17.96 5.85 11.87
N PHE A 125 -18.62 4.91 12.53
CA PHE A 125 -20.06 4.96 12.81
C PHE A 125 -20.36 4.63 14.27
N PHE A 126 -21.46 5.18 14.78
CA PHE A 126 -21.90 5.00 16.17
C PHE A 126 -23.16 4.14 16.19
N LEU A 127 -23.08 2.98 16.86
CA LEU A 127 -24.13 1.96 16.86
C LEU A 127 -24.55 1.60 18.29
N PRO A 128 -25.09 2.55 19.07
CA PRO A 128 -25.59 2.24 20.41
C PRO A 128 -26.80 1.30 20.33
N PRO A 129 -26.89 0.27 21.19
CA PRO A 129 -28.02 -0.67 21.16
C PRO A 129 -29.34 -0.05 21.65
N ASN A 130 -29.26 1.03 22.43
CA ASN A 130 -30.39 1.84 22.88
C ASN A 130 -29.90 3.17 23.47
N TYR A 131 -30.82 4.10 23.76
CA TYR A 131 -30.50 5.42 24.29
C TYR A 131 -29.76 5.38 25.64
N SER A 132 -30.13 4.47 26.54
CA SER A 132 -29.44 4.32 27.84
C SER A 132 -27.97 3.94 27.65
N ALA A 133 -27.69 3.00 26.74
CA ALA A 133 -26.33 2.59 26.40
C ALA A 133 -25.54 3.71 25.68
N MET A 134 -26.20 4.53 24.85
CA MET A 134 -25.60 5.70 24.20
C MET A 134 -25.07 6.72 25.20
N LEU A 135 -25.77 6.91 26.32
CA LEU A 135 -25.34 7.82 27.39
C LEU A 135 -24.16 7.26 28.21
N ALA A 136 -23.93 5.95 28.17
CA ALA A 136 -22.84 5.31 28.89
C ALA A 136 -21.50 5.36 28.13
N ARG A 137 -21.53 5.19 26.80
CA ARG A 137 -20.36 5.27 25.91
C ARG A 137 -20.78 5.48 24.44
N PRO A 138 -19.88 5.90 23.54
CA PRO A 138 -20.23 6.22 22.15
C PRO A 138 -20.70 5.05 21.28
N HIS A 139 -20.24 3.82 21.55
CA HIS A 139 -20.41 2.64 20.67
C HIS A 139 -19.89 2.89 19.26
N ALA A 140 -18.70 3.47 19.15
CA ALA A 140 -18.05 3.68 17.88
C ALA A 140 -17.57 2.36 17.28
N SER A 141 -17.63 2.26 15.96
CA SER A 141 -17.05 1.19 15.17
C SER A 141 -16.29 1.79 14.00
N VAL A 142 -15.06 1.34 13.83
CA VAL A 142 -14.15 1.82 12.78
C VAL A 142 -14.17 0.81 11.63
N GLU A 143 -14.60 1.28 10.46
CA GLU A 143 -14.50 0.54 9.22
C GLU A 143 -13.13 0.77 8.59
N ARG A 144 -12.54 -0.30 8.04
CA ARG A 144 -11.24 -0.27 7.39
C ARG A 144 -11.33 -0.75 5.96
N LYS A 145 -10.33 -0.36 5.17
CA LYS A 145 -10.18 -0.80 3.78
C LYS A 145 -8.79 -1.37 3.55
N ASP A 146 -8.75 -2.54 2.93
CA ASP A 146 -7.51 -3.20 2.54
C ASP A 146 -6.89 -2.46 1.35
N HIS A 147 -5.60 -2.16 1.47
CA HIS A 147 -4.79 -1.61 0.40
C HIS A 147 -3.52 -2.44 0.20
N ASP A 148 -3.12 -2.56 -1.07
CA ASP A 148 -1.96 -3.36 -1.48
C ASP A 148 -0.64 -2.80 -0.88
N PHE A 149 -0.48 -1.48 -0.86
CA PHE A 149 0.66 -0.80 -0.26
C PHE A 149 0.27 0.58 0.28
N VAL A 150 0.75 0.89 1.48
CA VAL A 150 0.46 2.13 2.21
C VAL A 150 1.76 2.70 2.77
N ILE A 151 1.89 4.03 2.71
CA ILE A 151 2.79 4.81 3.57
C ILE A 151 1.89 5.71 4.42
N GLY A 152 2.07 5.72 5.74
CA GLY A 152 1.17 6.47 6.62
C GLY A 152 1.59 6.44 8.09
N ALA A 153 0.61 6.54 8.97
CA ALA A 153 0.81 6.47 10.41
C ALA A 153 -0.34 5.70 11.08
N THR A 154 -0.04 4.97 12.15
CA THR A 154 -1.07 4.39 13.01
C THR A 154 -1.53 5.41 14.04
N VAL A 155 -2.83 5.59 14.17
CA VAL A 155 -3.48 6.51 15.09
C VAL A 155 -4.19 5.73 16.20
N GLU A 156 -4.06 6.24 17.42
CA GLU A 156 -4.92 5.87 18.55
C GLU A 156 -5.97 6.97 18.77
N ALA A 157 -7.25 6.59 18.80
CA ALA A 157 -8.35 7.47 19.15
C ALA A 157 -9.03 6.98 20.44
N ARG A 158 -9.31 7.91 21.36
CA ARG A 158 -10.10 7.65 22.58
C ARG A 158 -11.41 8.41 22.52
N LEU A 159 -12.51 7.69 22.69
CA LEU A 159 -13.86 8.24 22.62
C LEU A 159 -14.60 7.96 23.91
N PHE A 160 -15.26 8.97 24.46
CA PHE A 160 -16.03 8.88 25.70
C PHE A 160 -17.17 9.92 25.68
N ILE A 161 -18.23 9.67 26.44
CA ILE A 161 -19.29 10.66 26.65
C ILE A 161 -18.76 11.70 27.65
N THR A 162 -18.90 12.98 27.32
CA THR A 162 -18.53 14.07 28.23
C THR A 162 -19.41 14.03 29.49
N ASP A 163 -18.78 13.92 30.65
CA ASP A 163 -19.44 14.11 31.96
C ASP A 163 -19.02 15.47 32.52
N ASP A 164 -19.97 16.24 33.08
CA ASP A 164 -19.79 17.64 33.53
C ASP A 164 -18.70 17.84 34.61
N ARG A 165 -18.11 16.75 35.15
CA ARG A 165 -17.15 16.78 36.27
C ARG A 165 -15.73 16.32 35.94
N GLN A 166 -15.47 15.73 34.77
CA GLN A 166 -14.16 15.17 34.40
C GLN A 166 -13.40 15.94 33.32
N SER A 167 -14.04 16.92 32.68
CA SER A 167 -13.48 17.73 31.59
C SER A 167 -12.23 18.56 31.95
N ARG A 168 -11.87 18.66 33.24
CA ARG A 168 -10.72 19.47 33.71
C ARG A 168 -9.46 18.67 34.08
N ALA A 169 -9.55 17.39 34.43
CA ALA A 169 -8.39 16.65 34.96
C ALA A 169 -7.53 15.97 33.87
N ASP A 170 -8.16 15.46 32.79
CA ASP A 170 -7.45 14.77 31.70
C ASP A 170 -6.90 15.72 30.63
N ALA A 171 -7.35 16.97 30.61
CA ALA A 171 -6.86 18.01 29.70
C ALA A 171 -5.53 18.64 30.15
N GLU A 172 -5.17 18.55 31.44
CA GLU A 172 -3.99 19.21 32.03
C GLU A 172 -2.74 18.33 32.08
N ASN A 173 -2.83 17.06 31.70
CA ASN A 173 -1.67 16.18 31.62
C ASN A 173 -1.71 15.39 30.31
N PRO A 174 -1.23 15.97 29.18
CA PRO A 174 -1.00 15.22 27.96
C PRO A 174 0.13 14.25 28.27
N GLY A 175 -0.23 13.09 28.83
CA GLY A 175 0.70 12.10 29.36
C GLY A 175 1.83 11.91 28.37
N SER A 176 3.05 11.96 28.92
CA SER A 176 4.33 11.68 28.26
C SER A 176 4.11 10.81 27.03
N VAL A 177 4.54 11.30 25.87
CA VAL A 177 4.56 10.55 24.60
C VAL A 177 5.22 9.21 24.87
N GLY A 178 4.39 8.21 25.19
CA GLY A 178 4.84 6.86 25.42
C GLY A 178 5.43 6.35 24.12
N ILE A 179 6.44 5.51 24.24
CA ILE A 179 7.00 4.79 23.10
C ILE A 179 5.82 4.14 22.37
N PHE A 180 5.58 4.57 21.14
CA PHE A 180 4.44 4.16 20.34
C PHE A 180 4.80 2.79 19.75
N GLU A 181 4.48 1.72 20.46
CA GLU A 181 4.49 0.39 19.87
C GLU A 181 3.24 0.23 19.01
N ALA A 182 3.40 -0.21 17.75
CA ALA A 182 2.28 -0.55 16.90
C ALA A 182 1.36 -1.55 17.64
N PRO A 183 0.03 -1.35 17.64
CA PRO A 183 -0.87 -2.15 18.46
C PRO A 183 -0.84 -3.61 17.99
N ALA A 184 -0.71 -4.54 18.95
CA ALA A 184 -0.72 -5.98 18.67
C ALA A 184 -2.05 -6.46 18.06
N SER A 185 -3.15 -5.73 18.30
CA SER A 185 -4.44 -5.93 17.63
C SER A 185 -5.13 -4.59 17.38
N TYR A 186 -5.84 -4.51 16.26
CA TYR A 186 -6.71 -3.38 15.93
C TYR A 186 -8.12 -3.52 16.54
N GLU A 187 -8.25 -4.31 17.61
CA GLU A 187 -9.51 -4.52 18.30
C GLU A 187 -9.82 -3.33 19.21
N THR A 188 -11.09 -2.93 19.24
CA THR A 188 -11.57 -1.90 20.16
C THR A 188 -11.41 -2.38 21.59
N ARG A 189 -10.72 -1.59 22.42
CA ARG A 189 -10.61 -1.85 23.86
C ARG A 189 -11.55 -0.93 24.61
N ILE A 190 -12.36 -1.49 25.50
CA ILE A 190 -13.32 -0.75 26.31
C ILE A 190 -12.85 -0.79 27.76
N GLU A 191 -12.53 0.38 28.30
CA GLU A 191 -12.09 0.57 29.68
C GLU A 191 -13.09 1.49 30.39
N GLY A 192 -14.06 0.88 31.09
CA GLY A 192 -15.18 1.62 31.69
C GLY A 192 -16.06 2.29 30.63
N ARG A 193 -16.01 3.63 30.56
CA ARG A 193 -16.77 4.46 29.59
C ARG A 193 -15.93 4.93 28.41
N VAL A 194 -14.64 4.61 28.39
CA VAL A 194 -13.71 5.02 27.33
C VAL A 194 -13.56 3.89 26.33
N GLU A 195 -13.70 4.23 25.05
CA GLU A 195 -13.42 3.34 23.93
C GLU A 195 -12.10 3.76 23.29
N ARG A 196 -11.14 2.84 23.27
CA ARG A 196 -9.87 3.03 22.56
C ARG A 196 -9.90 2.28 21.24
N HIS A 197 -9.63 3.02 20.17
CA HIS A 197 -9.62 2.54 18.79
C HIS A 197 -8.24 2.78 18.17
N TYR A 198 -7.81 1.84 17.33
CA TYR A 198 -6.60 1.99 16.52
C TYR A 198 -6.97 1.86 15.04
N PHE A 199 -6.36 2.68 14.20
CA PHE A 199 -6.51 2.62 12.75
C PHE A 199 -5.34 3.30 12.05
N ASP A 200 -5.09 2.91 10.80
CA ASP A 200 -4.02 3.49 10.01
C ASP A 200 -4.56 4.63 9.15
N LEU A 201 -3.89 5.79 9.19
CA LEU A 201 -4.14 6.91 8.30
C LEU A 201 -3.09 6.92 7.18
N PRO A 202 -3.51 6.81 5.91
CA PRO A 202 -2.58 6.74 4.79
C PRO A 202 -2.21 8.14 4.30
N ALA A 203 -0.91 8.42 4.14
CA ALA A 203 -0.43 9.54 3.33
C ALA A 203 -0.37 9.15 1.85
N VAL A 204 0.09 7.93 1.56
CA VAL A 204 0.18 7.38 0.21
C VAL A 204 -0.47 6.01 0.18
N VAL A 205 -1.29 5.75 -0.83
CA VAL A 205 -1.84 4.44 -1.16
C VAL A 205 -1.43 4.07 -2.58
N ILE A 206 -0.97 2.83 -2.76
CA ILE A 206 -0.63 2.29 -4.08
C ILE A 206 -1.32 0.94 -4.26
N GLU A 207 -2.25 0.88 -5.20
CA GLU A 207 -2.89 -0.37 -5.63
C GLU A 207 -2.02 -1.08 -6.66
N CYS A 208 -1.72 -2.37 -6.44
CA CYS A 208 -0.84 -3.16 -7.29
C CYS A 208 -1.65 -4.17 -8.11
N LYS A 209 -1.60 -4.09 -9.44
CA LYS A 209 -2.31 -5.04 -10.31
C LYS A 209 -1.36 -5.64 -11.34
N THR A 210 -1.55 -6.90 -11.72
CA THR A 210 -0.82 -7.45 -12.87
C THR A 210 -1.22 -6.71 -14.15
N TYR A 211 -2.52 -6.46 -14.32
CA TYR A 211 -3.06 -5.60 -15.36
C TYR A 211 -4.23 -4.78 -14.80
N LEU A 212 -4.58 -3.68 -15.47
CA LEU A 212 -5.76 -2.88 -15.11
C LEU A 212 -6.81 -2.91 -16.22
N ASP A 213 -8.01 -3.38 -15.88
CA ASP A 213 -9.20 -3.24 -16.71
C ASP A 213 -10.14 -2.12 -16.22
N LYS A 214 -11.24 -1.88 -16.95
CA LYS A 214 -12.18 -0.80 -16.66
C LYS A 214 -12.85 -0.95 -15.29
N THR A 215 -13.25 -2.16 -14.93
CA THR A 215 -13.93 -2.44 -13.65
C THR A 215 -12.97 -2.21 -12.48
N MET A 216 -11.71 -2.64 -12.60
CA MET A 216 -10.68 -2.39 -11.61
C MET A 216 -10.36 -0.89 -11.47
N LEU A 217 -10.34 -0.15 -12.58
CA LEU A 217 -10.14 1.30 -12.56
C LEU A 217 -11.31 2.03 -11.87
N GLU A 218 -12.56 1.62 -12.14
CA GLU A 218 -13.74 2.15 -11.47
C GLU A 218 -13.71 1.90 -9.95
N GLY A 219 -13.35 0.68 -9.55
CA GLY A 219 -13.16 0.33 -8.13
C GLY A 219 -12.04 1.14 -7.46
N SER A 220 -10.90 1.32 -8.13
CA SER A 220 -9.77 2.11 -7.62
C SER A 220 -10.13 3.60 -7.52
N SER A 221 -10.91 4.14 -8.46
CA SER A 221 -11.38 5.51 -8.42
C SER A 221 -12.36 5.77 -7.28
N ARG A 222 -13.29 4.83 -7.05
CA ARG A 222 -14.21 4.88 -5.90
C ARG A 222 -13.43 4.90 -4.58
N ALA A 223 -12.43 4.03 -4.47
CA ALA A 223 -11.55 3.97 -3.31
C ALA A 223 -10.76 5.27 -3.09
N ALA A 224 -10.24 5.86 -4.16
CA ALA A 224 -9.54 7.15 -4.09
C ALA A 224 -10.47 8.28 -3.64
N GLU A 225 -11.71 8.30 -4.12
CA GLU A 225 -12.73 9.27 -3.68
C GLU A 225 -13.05 9.12 -2.19
N GLU A 226 -13.31 7.89 -1.73
CA GLU A 226 -13.57 7.59 -0.32
C GLU A 226 -12.39 7.98 0.58
N LEU A 227 -11.15 7.68 0.15
CA LEU A 227 -9.94 8.05 0.88
C LEU A 227 -9.79 9.57 0.97
N LYS A 228 -9.91 10.29 -0.14
CA LYS A 228 -9.75 11.76 -0.17
C LYS A 228 -10.85 12.49 0.59
N ALA A 229 -12.04 11.89 0.72
CA ALA A 229 -13.09 12.44 1.56
C ALA A 229 -12.77 12.41 3.07
N ARG A 230 -11.82 11.56 3.50
CA ARG A 230 -11.40 11.43 4.91
C ARG A 230 -10.00 11.97 5.16
N ASN A 231 -9.10 11.81 4.20
CA ASN A 231 -7.77 12.41 4.18
C ASN A 231 -7.55 13.14 2.83
N PRO A 232 -7.89 14.43 2.73
CA PRO A 232 -7.78 15.20 1.48
C PRO A 232 -6.37 15.32 0.93
N ASN A 233 -5.36 15.20 1.80
CA ASN A 233 -3.95 15.22 1.41
C ASN A 233 -3.44 13.85 0.96
N GLY A 234 -4.26 12.81 1.04
CA GLY A 234 -3.86 11.46 0.67
C GLY A 234 -3.61 11.32 -0.83
N LEU A 235 -2.44 10.78 -1.18
CA LEU A 235 -2.06 10.45 -2.54
C LEU A 235 -2.48 9.01 -2.89
N TYR A 236 -3.29 8.84 -3.95
CA TYR A 236 -3.81 7.54 -4.37
C TYR A 236 -3.32 7.14 -5.76
N LEU A 237 -2.49 6.10 -5.82
CA LEU A 237 -1.84 5.63 -7.04
C LEU A 237 -2.31 4.22 -7.43
N VAL A 238 -2.20 3.91 -8.72
CA VAL A 238 -2.35 2.54 -9.22
C VAL A 238 -1.11 2.18 -10.03
N VAL A 239 -0.49 1.04 -9.74
CA VAL A 239 0.66 0.51 -10.49
C VAL A 239 0.32 -0.85 -11.08
N MET A 240 0.72 -1.06 -12.33
CA MET A 240 0.58 -2.35 -12.99
C MET A 240 1.66 -2.65 -14.01
N GLU A 241 1.78 -3.91 -14.40
CA GLU A 241 2.71 -4.32 -15.47
C GLU A 241 2.13 -4.06 -16.86
N TRP A 242 0.87 -4.44 -17.10
CA TRP A 242 0.18 -4.31 -18.40
C TRP A 242 -1.12 -3.50 -18.32
N LEU A 243 -1.54 -2.91 -19.45
CA LEU A 243 -2.80 -2.15 -19.54
C LEU A 243 -3.89 -2.94 -20.28
N LYS A 244 -5.10 -3.06 -19.70
CA LYS A 244 -6.27 -3.70 -20.32
C LYS A 244 -7.44 -2.71 -20.46
N LEU A 245 -7.15 -1.50 -20.95
CA LEU A 245 -8.15 -0.48 -21.26
C LEU A 245 -8.29 -0.28 -22.77
N THR A 246 -9.51 0.01 -23.21
CA THR A 246 -9.80 0.47 -24.57
C THR A 246 -9.63 1.99 -24.67
N GLU A 247 -9.57 2.51 -25.89
CA GLU A 247 -9.41 3.95 -26.13
C GLU A 247 -10.65 4.77 -25.74
N ASP A 248 -11.81 4.12 -25.57
CA ASP A 248 -13.05 4.77 -25.13
C ASP A 248 -13.06 5.16 -23.64
N VAL A 249 -12.01 4.81 -22.89
CA VAL A 249 -11.91 5.11 -21.47
C VAL A 249 -11.33 6.51 -21.27
N ASN A 250 -12.19 7.47 -20.93
CA ASN A 250 -11.74 8.81 -20.52
C ASN A 250 -11.14 8.78 -19.10
N LEU A 251 -9.81 8.83 -18.99
CA LEU A 251 -9.09 8.79 -17.72
C LEU A 251 -9.37 10.00 -16.81
N ARG A 252 -9.75 11.15 -17.37
CA ARG A 252 -9.95 12.41 -16.61
C ARG A 252 -11.12 12.37 -15.62
N LYS A 253 -12.04 11.40 -15.75
CA LYS A 253 -13.19 11.28 -14.84
C LYS A 253 -12.85 10.58 -13.52
N TYR A 254 -11.74 9.86 -13.47
CA TYR A 254 -11.36 9.04 -12.31
C TYR A 254 -10.61 9.88 -11.27
N LYS A 255 -10.70 9.46 -10.01
CA LYS A 255 -10.22 10.21 -8.83
C LYS A 255 -8.83 9.77 -8.33
N VAL A 256 -8.25 8.76 -8.97
CA VAL A 256 -6.85 8.36 -8.73
C VAL A 256 -5.90 9.47 -9.20
N ASP A 257 -4.79 9.68 -8.49
CA ASP A 257 -3.84 10.76 -8.80
C ASP A 257 -2.90 10.40 -9.95
N GLN A 258 -2.47 9.13 -10.03
CA GLN A 258 -1.65 8.65 -11.14
C GLN A 258 -1.82 7.14 -11.36
N ILE A 259 -1.69 6.73 -12.62
CA ILE A 259 -1.71 5.33 -13.07
C ILE A 259 -0.41 5.01 -13.79
N TYR A 260 0.33 4.01 -13.32
CA TYR A 260 1.61 3.60 -13.88
C TYR A 260 1.54 2.24 -14.57
N VAL A 261 2.05 2.17 -15.81
CA VAL A 261 2.21 0.92 -16.57
C VAL A 261 3.70 0.63 -16.75
N PHE A 262 4.25 -0.25 -15.93
CA PHE A 262 5.69 -0.50 -15.86
C PHE A 262 6.28 -1.03 -17.16
N ARG A 263 5.57 -1.88 -17.91
CA ARG A 263 6.08 -2.42 -19.18
C ARG A 263 5.70 -1.59 -20.40
N LYS A 264 4.91 -0.50 -20.23
CA LYS A 264 4.35 0.29 -21.34
C LYS A 264 3.69 -0.59 -22.43
N GLN A 265 2.97 -1.64 -22.03
CA GLN A 265 2.45 -2.68 -22.93
C GLN A 265 0.99 -3.03 -22.58
N LYS A 266 0.16 -3.36 -23.59
CA LYS A 266 -1.24 -3.80 -23.38
C LYS A 266 -1.27 -5.27 -22.90
N ASN A 267 -2.36 -5.67 -22.24
CA ASN A 267 -2.54 -7.03 -21.72
C ASN A 267 -3.16 -7.99 -22.75
N THR A 268 -3.57 -7.51 -23.93
CA THR A 268 -4.05 -8.34 -25.05
C THR A 268 -3.07 -9.45 -25.38
N ASP A 269 -1.78 -9.20 -25.17
CA ASP A 269 -0.73 -10.14 -25.51
C ASP A 269 -0.65 -11.32 -24.53
N ARG A 270 -1.47 -11.36 -23.47
CA ARG A 270 -1.48 -12.46 -22.49
C ARG A 270 -1.67 -13.82 -23.12
N GLU A 271 -2.55 -13.92 -24.10
CA GLU A 271 -2.85 -15.16 -24.81
C GLU A 271 -1.64 -15.67 -25.61
N PHE A 272 -0.77 -14.74 -26.03
CA PHE A 272 0.40 -14.99 -26.87
C PHE A 272 1.71 -14.96 -26.07
N ARG A 273 1.70 -14.85 -24.74
CA ARG A 273 2.92 -14.64 -23.93
C ARG A 273 3.97 -15.74 -24.04
N PHE A 274 3.58 -16.92 -24.53
CA PHE A 274 4.46 -18.06 -24.73
C PHE A 274 4.73 -18.32 -26.23
N ASP A 275 4.19 -17.49 -27.11
CA ASP A 275 4.46 -17.57 -28.54
C ASP A 275 5.90 -17.15 -28.82
N VAL A 276 6.50 -17.76 -29.83
CA VAL A 276 7.91 -17.53 -30.20
C VAL A 276 8.17 -16.08 -30.59
N ASP A 277 7.17 -15.41 -31.17
CA ASP A 277 7.27 -14.02 -31.64
C ASP A 277 6.88 -12.98 -30.57
N TYR A 278 6.51 -13.42 -29.36
CA TYR A 278 6.11 -12.50 -28.30
C TYR A 278 7.30 -11.75 -27.71
N VAL A 279 7.26 -10.42 -27.85
CA VAL A 279 8.25 -9.52 -27.25
C VAL A 279 7.66 -8.88 -26.00
N LYS A 280 8.11 -9.36 -24.83
CA LYS A 280 7.80 -8.74 -23.54
C LYS A 280 8.66 -7.50 -23.35
N ASN A 281 8.03 -6.34 -23.17
CA ASN A 281 8.77 -5.14 -22.79
C ASN A 281 9.36 -5.30 -21.38
N PRO A 282 10.62 -4.86 -21.16
CA PRO A 282 11.19 -4.84 -19.82
C PRO A 282 10.45 -3.82 -18.95
N ILE A 283 10.55 -3.96 -17.62
CA ILE A 283 10.15 -2.89 -16.70
C ILE A 283 10.91 -1.61 -17.03
N ASN A 284 10.15 -0.56 -17.32
CA ASN A 284 10.68 0.73 -17.75
C ASN A 284 11.20 1.52 -16.55
N LEU A 285 12.49 1.82 -16.57
CA LEU A 285 13.20 2.48 -15.48
C LEU A 285 12.70 3.89 -15.20
N ASP A 286 12.41 4.65 -16.26
CA ASP A 286 11.93 6.03 -16.11
C ASP A 286 10.55 6.09 -15.45
N VAL A 287 9.69 5.11 -15.75
CA VAL A 287 8.37 4.98 -15.11
C VAL A 287 8.53 4.70 -13.61
N VAL A 288 9.41 3.78 -13.21
CA VAL A 288 9.67 3.48 -11.79
C VAL A 288 10.30 4.66 -11.08
N PHE A 289 11.25 5.36 -11.71
CA PHE A 289 11.88 6.53 -11.12
C PHE A 289 10.93 7.72 -10.99
N HIS A 290 10.03 7.91 -11.97
CA HIS A 290 8.96 8.90 -11.88
C HIS A 290 8.00 8.58 -10.73
N LEU A 291 7.60 7.33 -10.55
CA LEU A 291 6.82 6.89 -9.39
C LEU A 291 7.54 7.23 -8.09
N PHE A 292 8.83 6.93 -7.99
CA PHE A 292 9.62 7.22 -6.79
C PHE A 292 9.64 8.73 -6.48
N ASN A 293 9.95 9.56 -7.47
CA ASN A 293 10.00 11.02 -7.30
C ASN A 293 8.64 11.58 -6.90
N LEU A 294 7.56 11.16 -7.54
CA LEU A 294 6.22 11.63 -7.20
C LEU A 294 5.87 11.34 -5.72
N VAL A 295 6.21 10.15 -5.22
CA VAL A 295 5.99 9.79 -3.81
C VAL A 295 6.91 10.58 -2.88
N ARG A 296 8.19 10.72 -3.22
CA ARG A 296 9.14 11.52 -2.43
C ARG A 296 8.71 12.98 -2.34
N ASP A 297 8.40 13.60 -3.47
CA ASP A 297 7.99 14.99 -3.55
C ASP A 297 6.72 15.20 -2.73
N HIS A 298 5.77 14.26 -2.79
CA HIS A 298 4.58 14.31 -1.96
C HIS A 298 4.90 14.23 -0.46
N LEU A 299 5.73 13.28 -0.03
CA LEU A 299 6.08 13.09 1.40
C LEU A 299 6.98 14.20 1.97
N THR A 300 7.69 14.94 1.11
CA THR A 300 8.59 16.03 1.52
C THR A 300 8.00 17.43 1.28
N ALA A 301 6.86 17.52 0.59
CA ALA A 301 6.12 18.76 0.43
C ALA A 301 5.46 19.19 1.73
N ASP A 302 5.28 20.50 1.87
CA ASP A 302 4.37 21.06 2.85
C ASP A 302 2.93 20.88 2.36
N TRP A 303 2.12 20.16 3.14
CA TRP A 303 0.70 19.96 2.86
C TRP A 303 -0.18 21.08 3.43
N GLU A 304 0.39 22.11 4.08
CA GLU A 304 -0.36 23.26 4.58
C GLU A 304 -0.95 24.09 3.42
N GLY A 305 -2.16 23.70 2.99
CA GLY A 305 -2.98 24.38 2.01
C GLY A 305 -4.20 25.05 2.65
N GLY A 306 -3.98 26.00 3.57
CA GLY A 306 -5.05 26.77 4.20
C GLY A 306 -5.46 28.01 3.41
N ILE A 307 -6.69 28.50 3.60
CA ILE A 307 -7.19 29.75 3.00
C ILE A 307 -6.22 30.90 3.24
N LYS A 308 -5.55 30.95 4.41
CA LYS A 308 -4.58 31.98 4.76
C LYS A 308 -3.38 32.02 3.80
N TYR A 309 -2.73 30.89 3.56
CA TYR A 309 -1.60 30.79 2.64
C TYR A 309 -2.05 31.05 1.19
N GLY A 310 -3.23 30.51 0.84
CA GLY A 310 -3.86 30.77 -0.46
C GLY A 310 -4.16 32.26 -0.70
N LEU A 311 -4.57 32.98 0.34
CA LEU A 311 -4.86 34.41 0.28
C LEU A 311 -3.58 35.23 0.09
N GLU A 312 -2.50 34.87 0.78
CA GLU A 312 -1.19 35.52 0.64
C GLU A 312 -0.58 35.32 -0.76
N ARG A 313 -0.73 34.12 -1.37
CA ARG A 313 -0.30 33.88 -2.75
C ARG A 313 -1.24 34.45 -3.81
N GLY A 314 -2.53 34.65 -3.49
CA GLY A 314 -3.56 35.17 -4.41
C GLY A 314 -4.39 34.11 -5.16
N TRP A 315 -4.25 32.83 -4.83
CA TRP A 315 -5.07 31.73 -5.35
C TRP A 315 -5.18 30.62 -4.30
N LEU A 316 -6.28 29.86 -4.25
CA LEU A 316 -6.53 28.92 -3.14
C LEU A 316 -6.22 27.45 -3.46
N ILE A 317 -6.23 27.05 -4.73
CA ILE A 317 -5.87 25.70 -5.20
C ILE A 317 -4.78 25.83 -6.25
#